data_AF-A0A970ITL5-F1
#
_entry.id   AF-A0A970ITL5-F1
#
_cell.length_a   1.000
_cell.length_b   1.000
_cell.length_c   1.000
_cell.angle_alpha   90.00
_cell.angle_beta   90.00
_cell.angle_gamma   90.00
#
_symmetry.space_group_name_H-M   'P 1'
#
loop_
_entity.id
_entity.type
_entity.pdbx_description
1 polymer ?
#
loop_
_entity_poly.entity_id
_entity_poly.type
_entity_poly.pdbx_seq_one_letter_code
_entity_poly.pdbx_strand_id
1 'polypeptide(L)'
;MFKKDCRKIICLASSILGLILVGLGVYLLVSGLGFDIITIGTIVAGVVLLALSCVTKCIKVPCLFCLLLLLISTFLIIAGIITLLLVDIVVGLIFIGLGVLSVVLTSLCLFINLCCITVHKV
;
A
#
# COMPACT_ATOMS: atom_id res chain seq x y z
N MET A 1 8.34 22.88 11.39
CA MET A 1 8.00 23.05 9.96
C MET A 1 8.05 21.73 9.16
N PHE A 2 9.09 20.91 9.31
CA PHE A 2 9.32 19.62 8.60
C PHE A 2 8.19 18.55 8.60
N LYS A 3 7.20 18.66 9.48
CA LYS A 3 6.18 17.62 9.73
C LYS A 3 5.04 17.59 8.69
N LYS A 4 4.79 18.72 8.01
CA LYS A 4 3.78 18.79 6.93
C LYS A 4 4.35 18.25 5.63
N ASP A 5 5.64 18.46 5.37
CA ASP A 5 6.29 18.04 4.14
C ASP A 5 6.55 16.52 4.11
N CYS A 6 7.05 15.92 5.19
CA CYS A 6 7.18 14.45 5.26
C CYS A 6 5.84 13.72 5.08
N ARG A 7 4.75 14.26 5.66
CA ARG A 7 3.42 13.66 5.50
C ARG A 7 2.87 13.80 4.08
N LYS A 8 3.14 14.93 3.41
CA LYS A 8 2.80 15.08 1.99
C LYS A 8 3.56 14.08 1.13
N ILE A 9 4.87 13.89 1.38
CA ILE A 9 5.70 12.95 0.62
C ILE A 9 5.19 11.51 0.78
N ILE A 10 4.89 11.07 2.01
CA ILE A 10 4.36 9.71 2.25
C ILE A 10 2.98 9.52 1.60
N CYS A 11 2.11 10.53 1.68
CA CYS A 11 0.81 10.50 1.05
C CYS A 11 0.93 10.41 -0.49
N LEU A 12 1.88 11.14 -1.08
CA LEU A 12 2.15 11.14 -2.50
C LEU A 12 2.75 9.79 -2.95
N ALA A 13 3.71 9.25 -2.19
CA ALA A 13 4.29 7.93 -2.44
C ALA A 13 3.24 6.81 -2.35
N SER A 14 2.34 6.88 -1.37
CA SER A 14 1.25 5.91 -1.23
C SER A 14 0.20 6.04 -2.34
N SER A 15 -0.11 7.26 -2.79
CA SER A 15 -0.98 7.47 -3.96
C SER A 15 -0.39 6.89 -5.23
N ILE A 16 0.93 7.02 -5.43
CA ILE A 16 1.64 6.38 -6.55
C ILE A 16 1.57 4.86 -6.41
N LEU A 17 1.80 4.32 -5.22
CA LEU A 17 1.68 2.89 -4.95
C LEU A 17 0.27 2.37 -5.28
N GLY A 18 -0.77 3.10 -4.87
CA GLY A 18 -2.16 2.77 -5.20
C GLY A 18 -2.43 2.75 -6.70
N LEU A 19 -1.90 3.73 -7.44
CA LEU A 19 -2.01 3.78 -8.91
C LEU A 19 -1.34 2.58 -9.57
N ILE A 20 -0.15 2.20 -9.09
CA ILE A 20 0.58 1.02 -9.57
C ILE A 20 -0.21 -0.26 -9.28
N LEU A 21 -0.81 -0.38 -8.08
CA LEU A 21 -1.65 -1.54 -7.73
C LEU A 21 -2.85 -1.68 -8.67
N VAL A 22 -3.55 -0.58 -8.97
CA VAL A 22 -4.69 -0.60 -9.90
C VAL A 22 -4.23 -1.00 -11.30
N GLY A 23 -3.12 -0.40 -11.79
CA GLY A 23 -2.56 -0.74 -13.10
C GLY A 23 -2.16 -2.21 -13.20
N LEU A 24 -1.50 -2.74 -12.18
CA LEU A 24 -1.12 -4.15 -12.09
C LEU A 24 -2.35 -5.06 -12.04
N GLY A 25 -3.38 -4.69 -11.28
CA GLY A 25 -4.64 -5.44 -11.20
C GLY A 25 -5.37 -5.50 -12.54
N VAL A 26 -5.46 -4.38 -13.26
CA VAL A 26 -6.05 -4.35 -14.61
C VAL A 26 -5.21 -5.17 -15.60
N TYR A 27 -3.88 -5.11 -15.52
CA TYR A 27 -2.99 -5.91 -16.36
C TYR A 27 -3.22 -7.42 -16.16
N LEU A 28 -3.38 -7.86 -14.91
CA LEU A 28 -3.71 -9.25 -14.59
C LEU A 28 -5.09 -9.66 -15.11
N LEU A 29 -6.06 -8.76 -15.02
CA LEU A 29 -7.42 -9.00 -15.50
C LEU A 29 -7.45 -9.22 -17.02
N VAL A 30 -6.71 -8.40 -17.78
CA VAL A 30 -6.62 -8.53 -19.24
C VAL A 30 -5.80 -9.75 -19.64
N SER A 31 -4.73 -10.05 -18.91
CA SER A 31 -3.84 -11.16 -19.27
C SER A 31 -4.43 -12.53 -18.94
N GLY A 32 -5.51 -12.61 -18.15
CA GLY A 32 -6.14 -13.89 -17.76
C GLY A 32 -5.23 -14.80 -16.93
N LEU A 33 -4.10 -14.29 -16.45
CA LEU A 33 -3.05 -15.04 -15.76
C LEU A 33 -3.23 -15.05 -14.22
N GLY A 34 -4.27 -14.40 -13.69
CA GLY A 34 -4.48 -14.22 -12.26
C GLY A 34 -5.63 -15.05 -11.70
N PHE A 35 -5.53 -15.46 -10.43
CA PHE A 35 -6.69 -15.87 -9.66
C PHE A 35 -7.65 -14.68 -9.52
N ASP A 36 -8.91 -14.84 -9.93
CA ASP A 36 -9.92 -13.77 -9.88
C ASP A 36 -9.98 -13.06 -8.52
N ILE A 37 -9.84 -13.83 -7.43
CA ILE A 37 -9.84 -13.32 -6.06
C ILE A 37 -8.66 -12.37 -5.81
N ILE A 38 -7.46 -12.71 -6.30
CA ILE A 38 -6.26 -11.88 -6.15
C ILE A 38 -6.39 -10.63 -7.02
N THR A 39 -6.85 -10.78 -8.25
CA THR A 39 -7.02 -9.67 -9.19
C THR A 39 -8.03 -8.64 -8.67
N ILE A 40 -9.18 -9.09 -8.19
CA ILE A 40 -10.19 -8.21 -7.58
C ILE A 40 -9.63 -7.56 -6.30
N GLY A 41 -8.96 -8.33 -5.45
CA GLY A 41 -8.37 -7.81 -4.22
C GLY A 41 -7.33 -6.72 -4.46
N THR A 42 -6.48 -6.87 -5.49
CA THR A 42 -5.45 -5.88 -5.82
C THR A 42 -6.05 -4.58 -6.38
N ILE A 43 -7.07 -4.68 -7.23
CA ILE A 43 -7.81 -3.52 -7.75
C ILE A 43 -8.52 -2.79 -6.61
N VAL A 44 -9.28 -3.51 -5.78
CA VAL A 44 -10.03 -2.91 -4.67
C VAL A 44 -9.07 -2.26 -3.67
N ALA A 45 -7.98 -2.92 -3.30
CA ALA A 45 -6.96 -2.35 -2.41
C ALA A 45 -6.37 -1.04 -2.98
N GLY A 46 -6.04 -1.03 -4.27
CA GLY A 46 -5.51 0.15 -4.95
C GLY A 46 -6.51 1.31 -4.99
N VAL A 47 -7.77 1.04 -5.35
CA VAL A 47 -8.84 2.05 -5.39
C VAL A 47 -9.12 2.62 -4.00
N VAL A 48 -9.18 1.79 -2.97
CA VAL A 48 -9.39 2.24 -1.59
C VAL A 48 -8.22 3.11 -1.12
N LEU A 49 -6.98 2.74 -1.42
CA LEU A 49 -5.79 3.56 -1.15
C LEU A 49 -5.88 4.94 -1.81
N LEU A 50 -6.22 4.99 -3.10
CA LEU A 50 -6.39 6.23 -3.86
C LEU A 50 -7.52 7.09 -3.28
N ALA A 51 -8.68 6.49 -3.01
CA ALA A 51 -9.83 7.19 -2.46
C ALA A 51 -9.51 7.82 -1.10
N LEU A 52 -8.86 7.08 -0.19
CA LEU A 52 -8.43 7.64 1.10
C LEU A 52 -7.37 8.74 0.92
N SER A 53 -6.45 8.60 -0.03
CA SER A 53 -5.42 9.61 -0.29
C SER A 53 -6.02 10.93 -0.82
N CYS A 54 -7.07 10.85 -1.64
CA CYS A 54 -7.76 12.01 -2.23
C CYS A 54 -8.77 12.67 -1.28
N VAL A 55 -9.63 11.88 -0.62
CA VAL A 55 -10.77 12.38 0.18
C VAL A 55 -10.31 12.85 1.56
N THR A 56 -9.58 11.99 2.26
CA THR A 56 -8.94 12.33 3.52
C THR A 56 -7.57 12.87 3.19
N LYS A 57 -7.42 14.19 2.96
CA LYS A 57 -6.12 14.88 3.05
C LYS A 57 -5.36 14.20 4.17
N CYS A 58 -4.28 13.44 3.88
CA CYS A 58 -3.62 12.43 4.75
C CYS A 58 -3.18 12.91 6.15
N ILE A 59 -3.50 14.15 6.47
CA ILE A 59 -3.27 14.93 7.66
C ILE A 59 -4.27 14.59 8.78
N LYS A 60 -5.52 14.18 8.45
CA LYS A 60 -6.60 14.11 9.45
C LYS A 60 -6.65 12.78 10.23
N VAL A 61 -6.22 11.64 9.63
CA VAL A 61 -6.30 10.31 10.28
C VAL A 61 -5.09 9.43 9.91
N PRO A 62 -3.88 9.72 10.44
CA PRO A 62 -2.66 8.99 10.07
C PRO A 62 -2.68 7.51 10.53
N CYS A 63 -3.39 7.21 11.61
CA CYS A 63 -3.43 5.85 12.17
C CYS A 63 -4.21 4.86 11.28
N LEU A 64 -5.38 5.27 10.78
CA LEU A 64 -6.21 4.45 9.89
C LEU A 64 -5.49 4.15 8.57
N PHE A 65 -4.78 5.15 8.04
CA PHE A 65 -3.99 5.01 6.81
C PHE A 65 -2.83 4.02 6.98
N CYS A 66 -2.10 4.11 8.10
CA CYS A 66 -1.01 3.19 8.41
C CYS A 66 -1.51 1.75 8.56
N LEU A 67 -2.66 1.57 9.23
CA LEU A 67 -3.30 0.26 9.39
C LEU A 67 -3.76 -0.32 8.04
N LEU A 68 -4.30 0.53 7.16
CA LEU A 68 -4.68 0.12 5.82
C LEU A 68 -3.46 -0.29 4.97
N LEU A 69 -2.36 0.48 5.02
CA LEU A 69 -1.11 0.13 4.34
C LEU A 69 -0.57 -1.22 4.82
N LEU A 70 -0.61 -1.46 6.13
CA LEU A 70 -0.19 -2.73 6.72
C LEU A 70 -1.06 -3.90 6.22
N LEU A 71 -2.37 -3.71 6.15
CA LEU A 71 -3.31 -4.70 5.63
C LEU A 71 -3.02 -5.03 4.15
N ILE A 72 -2.78 -3.99 3.34
CA ILE A 72 -2.48 -4.13 1.91
C ILE A 72 -1.11 -4.76 1.69
N SER A 73 -0.11 -4.37 2.47
CA SER A 73 1.21 -4.99 2.49
C SER A 73 1.11 -6.50 2.75
N THR A 74 0.38 -6.89 3.80
CA THR A 74 0.20 -8.30 4.17
C THR A 74 -0.48 -9.07 3.04
N PHE A 75 -1.52 -8.48 2.45
CA PHE A 75 -2.22 -9.05 1.30
C PHE A 75 -1.29 -9.23 0.08
N LEU A 76 -0.49 -8.22 -0.27
CA LEU A 76 0.46 -8.27 -1.40
C LEU A 76 1.52 -9.35 -1.21
N ILE A 77 2.04 -9.53 0.01
CA ILE A 77 3.04 -10.57 0.29
C ILE A 77 2.42 -11.96 0.15
N ILE A 78 1.23 -12.18 0.73
CA ILE A 78 0.54 -13.47 0.62
C ILE A 78 0.18 -13.77 -0.84
N ALA A 79 -0.41 -12.80 -1.54
CA ALA A 79 -0.74 -12.91 -2.96
C ALA A 79 0.50 -13.17 -3.81
N GLY A 80 1.61 -12.49 -3.52
CA GLY A 80 2.91 -12.67 -4.17
C GLY A 80 3.47 -14.08 -3.99
N ILE A 81 3.42 -14.63 -2.78
CA ILE A 81 3.85 -16.01 -2.52
C ILE A 81 3.01 -17.01 -3.32
N ILE A 82 1.68 -16.84 -3.33
CA ILE A 82 0.78 -17.72 -4.07
C ILE A 82 1.06 -17.64 -5.58
N THR A 83 1.17 -16.43 -6.14
CA THR A 83 1.43 -16.24 -7.57
C THR A 83 2.81 -16.72 -8.00
N LEU A 84 3.83 -16.57 -7.15
CA LEU A 84 5.19 -17.07 -7.39
C LEU A 84 5.21 -18.60 -7.51
N LEU A 85 4.35 -19.29 -6.77
CA LEU A 85 4.34 -20.74 -6.67
C LEU A 85 3.43 -21.41 -7.72
N LEU A 86 2.36 -20.73 -8.14
CA LEU A 86 1.32 -21.31 -9.03
C LEU A 86 1.26 -20.71 -10.44
N VAL A 87 1.75 -19.48 -10.66
CA VAL A 87 1.51 -18.75 -11.91
C VAL A 87 2.81 -18.43 -12.62
N ASP A 88 3.54 -17.43 -12.11
CA ASP A 88 4.72 -16.90 -12.76
C ASP A 88 5.62 -16.21 -11.73
N ILE A 89 6.91 -16.54 -11.81
CA ILE A 89 7.93 -16.06 -10.86
C ILE A 89 8.08 -14.54 -10.96
N VAL A 90 7.99 -13.98 -12.17
CA VAL A 90 8.18 -12.54 -12.40
C VAL A 90 7.04 -11.76 -11.78
N VAL A 91 5.80 -12.18 -12.01
CA VAL A 91 4.61 -11.52 -11.44
C VAL A 91 4.63 -11.62 -9.91
N GLY A 92 4.92 -12.81 -9.37
CA GLY A 92 5.02 -13.01 -7.93
C GLY A 92 6.11 -12.13 -7.28
N LEU A 93 7.26 -11.98 -7.93
CA LEU A 93 8.34 -11.12 -7.45
C LEU A 93 7.96 -9.63 -7.44
N ILE A 94 7.19 -9.17 -8.44
CA ILE A 94 6.65 -7.80 -8.46
C ILE A 94 5.71 -7.57 -7.27
N PHE A 95 4.83 -8.52 -6.98
CA PHE A 95 3.94 -8.45 -5.81
C PHE A 95 4.69 -8.36 -4.50
N ILE A 96 5.70 -9.23 -4.32
CA ILE A 96 6.55 -9.20 -3.12
C ILE A 96 7.29 -7.87 -3.04
N GLY A 97 7.86 -7.38 -4.14
CA GLY A 97 8.55 -6.09 -4.19
C GLY A 97 7.66 -4.93 -3.76
N LEU A 98 6.44 -4.85 -4.29
CA LEU A 98 5.44 -3.85 -3.90
C LEU A 98 5.01 -4.01 -2.43
N GLY A 99 4.86 -5.25 -1.96
CA GLY A 99 4.56 -5.57 -0.57
C GLY A 99 5.63 -5.05 0.39
N VAL A 100 6.91 -5.31 0.08
CA VAL A 100 8.06 -4.82 0.87
C VAL A 100 8.12 -3.30 0.85
N LEU A 101 7.92 -2.67 -0.32
CA LEU A 101 7.87 -1.21 -0.43
C LEU A 101 6.79 -0.64 0.50
N SER A 102 5.60 -1.25 0.50
CA SER A 102 4.49 -0.88 1.39
C SER A 102 4.85 -1.03 2.88
N VAL A 103 5.57 -2.09 3.28
CA VAL A 103 6.07 -2.25 4.66
C VAL A 103 6.98 -1.10 5.06
N VAL A 104 7.89 -0.68 4.17
CA VAL A 104 8.80 0.45 4.44
C VAL A 104 8.03 1.75 4.60
N LEU A 105 7.01 2.02 3.78
CA LEU A 105 6.14 3.17 3.97
C LEU A 105 5.36 3.09 5.30
N THR A 106 4.92 1.88 5.68
CA THR A 106 4.19 1.63 6.92
C THR A 106 5.06 1.92 8.14
N SER A 107 6.30 1.43 8.16
CA SER A 107 7.24 1.66 9.26
C SER A 107 7.60 3.13 9.41
N LEU A 108 7.80 3.85 8.30
CA LEU A 108 7.98 5.31 8.31
C LEU A 108 6.76 6.05 8.85
N CYS A 109 5.55 5.61 8.47
CA CYS A 109 4.31 6.20 8.95
C CYS A 109 4.11 5.98 10.46
N LEU A 110 4.40 4.76 10.95
CA LEU A 110 4.38 4.41 12.37
C LEU A 110 5.42 5.17 13.18
N PHE A 111 6.65 5.30 12.68
CA PHE A 111 7.73 6.03 13.34
C PHE A 111 7.38 7.52 13.54
N ILE A 112 6.86 8.17 12.49
CA ILE A 112 6.41 9.56 12.58
C ILE A 112 5.26 9.68 13.59
N ASN A 113 4.34 8.72 13.63
CA ASN A 113 3.21 8.77 14.57
C ASN A 113 3.65 8.52 16.03
N LEU A 114 4.55 7.56 16.28
CA LEU A 114 5.11 7.29 17.61
C LEU A 114 5.85 8.51 18.17
N CYS A 115 6.72 9.14 17.38
CA CYS A 115 7.40 10.39 17.76
C CYS A 115 6.43 11.54 18.09
N CYS A 116 5.17 11.50 17.63
CA CYS A 116 4.18 12.51 17.98
C CYS A 116 3.53 12.27 19.33
N ILE A 117 3.28 11.00 19.67
CA ILE A 117 2.58 10.61 20.90
C ILE A 117 3.51 10.78 22.11
N THR A 118 4.80 10.48 21.96
CA THR A 118 5.80 10.64 23.04
C THR A 118 6.06 12.11 23.39
N VAL A 119 6.05 13.03 22.42
CA VAL A 119 6.30 14.47 22.66
C VAL A 119 5.11 15.19 23.30
N HIS A 120 3.90 14.65 23.19
CA HIS A 120 2.69 15.27 23.77
C HIS A 120 2.44 14.84 25.22
N LYS A 121 3.28 13.95 25.76
CA LYS A 121 3.15 13.37 27.11
C LYS A 121 4.31 13.75 28.04
N VAL A 122 5.09 14.78 27.68
CA VAL A 122 6.14 15.38 28.51
C VAL A 122 5.72 16.78 28.93
#